data_AF-A0A165P9V3-F1
#
_entry.id   AF-A0A165P9V3-F1
#
_cell.length_a   1.000
_cell.length_b   1.000
_cell.length_c   1.000
_cell.angle_alpha   90.00
_cell.angle_beta   90.00
_cell.angle_gamma   90.00
#
_symmetry.space_group_name_H-M   'P 1'
#
loop_
_entity.id
_entity.type
_entity.pdbx_description
1 polymer ?
#
loop_
_entity_poly.entity_id
_entity_poly.type
_entity_poly.pdbx_seq_one_letter_code
_entity_poly.pdbx_strand_id
1 'polypeptide(L)'
;LDTGICKPTIFSGLTRSFGCPKVFGIDIMHLPALNIPDLLIPLWCGTLKCPGENKNTWDWAVLKGRTWTDHGCAVANAHPYLLTSFGCAPCNPTEKISSGYKVIEYMIYIYALGLGLFYGILDLPRWRNFCKLVYGVHIICQWKITTAQVEAAHKALVSWEDEYEHLYYQHKESRIPLVCPPLTQ
;
A
#
# COMPACT_ATOMS: atom_id res chain seq x y z
N LEU A 1 7.76 10.57 36.43
CA LEU A 1 7.06 10.76 35.13
C LEU A 1 8.05 10.66 33.95
N ASP A 2 9.13 9.87 34.09
CA ASP A 2 10.22 9.76 33.09
C ASP A 2 10.22 8.48 32.26
N THR A 3 9.26 7.57 32.47
CA THR A 3 9.27 6.26 31.79
C THR A 3 8.26 6.15 30.64
N GLY A 4 7.41 7.16 30.40
CA GLY A 4 6.40 7.12 29.33
C GLY A 4 5.32 6.04 29.48
N ILE A 5 5.32 5.28 30.59
CA ILE A 5 4.36 4.21 30.82
C ILE A 5 3.05 4.83 31.27
N CYS A 6 2.09 4.91 30.33
CA CYS A 6 0.71 5.25 30.64
C CYS A 6 0.06 4.16 31.51
N LYS A 7 -0.93 4.56 32.31
CA LYS A 7 -1.66 3.75 33.28
C LYS A 7 -2.02 2.35 32.73
N PRO A 8 -2.06 1.30 33.59
CA PRO A 8 -2.40 -0.05 33.16
C PRO A 8 -3.71 -0.07 32.38
N THR A 9 -3.72 -0.77 31.25
CA THR A 9 -4.91 -0.90 30.40
C THR A 9 -6.03 -1.58 31.19
N ILE A 10 -7.29 -1.36 30.82
CA ILE A 10 -8.46 -2.00 31.45
C ILE A 10 -8.35 -3.53 31.47
N PHE A 11 -7.58 -4.11 30.54
CA PHE A 11 -7.28 -5.53 30.46
C PHE A 11 -6.38 -6.04 31.59
N SER A 12 -5.62 -5.16 32.25
CA SER A 12 -4.78 -5.51 33.41
C SER A 12 -5.58 -5.93 34.65
N GLY A 13 -6.89 -5.62 34.70
CA GLY A 13 -7.79 -6.05 35.77
C GLY A 13 -8.43 -7.42 35.53
N LEU A 14 -8.17 -8.07 34.39
CA LEU A 14 -8.73 -9.39 34.09
C LEU A 14 -7.91 -10.48 34.79
N THR A 15 -8.56 -11.25 35.65
CA THR A 15 -7.97 -12.38 36.39
C THR A 15 -7.65 -13.60 35.50
N ARG A 16 -7.96 -13.53 34.20
CA ARG A 16 -7.66 -14.57 33.21
C ARG A 16 -7.00 -13.93 32.00
N SER A 17 -5.83 -14.44 31.63
CA SER A 17 -5.27 -14.21 30.31
C SER A 17 -6.06 -15.07 29.33
N PHE A 18 -6.86 -14.43 28.47
CA PHE A 18 -7.19 -15.06 27.21
C PHE A 18 -5.85 -15.19 26.47
N GLY A 19 -5.41 -16.42 26.15
CA GLY A 19 -4.16 -16.62 25.40
C GLY A 19 -4.09 -15.72 24.17
N CYS A 20 -2.90 -15.51 23.58
CA CYS A 20 -2.65 -14.52 22.53
C CYS A 20 -3.90 -14.30 21.66
N PRO A 21 -4.50 -13.09 21.66
CA PRO A 21 -5.74 -12.87 20.94
C PRO A 21 -5.51 -13.33 19.50
N LYS A 22 -6.25 -14.36 19.08
CA LYS A 22 -6.37 -14.71 17.66
C LYS A 22 -6.96 -13.55 16.82
N VAL A 23 -7.28 -12.43 17.50
CA VAL A 23 -7.90 -11.20 17.03
C VAL A 23 -6.87 -10.11 16.68
N PHE A 24 -5.58 -10.27 17.03
CA PHE A 24 -4.54 -9.55 16.30
C PHE A 24 -4.35 -10.24 14.95
N GLY A 25 -5.40 -10.18 14.12
CA GLY A 25 -5.28 -10.46 12.70
C GLY A 25 -4.20 -9.54 12.13
N ILE A 26 -3.55 -9.99 11.06
CA ILE A 26 -2.63 -9.18 10.26
C ILE A 26 -3.18 -7.76 10.19
N ASP A 27 -2.33 -6.75 10.38
CA ASP A 27 -2.70 -5.33 10.31
C ASP A 27 -3.03 -4.94 8.85
N ILE A 28 -4.06 -5.56 8.30
CA ILE A 28 -4.56 -5.40 6.95
C ILE A 28 -5.15 -3.99 6.78
N MET A 29 -5.66 -3.40 7.87
CA MET A 29 -6.27 -2.06 7.79
C MET A 29 -5.25 -0.94 7.68
N HIS A 30 -4.06 -1.05 8.27
CA HIS A 30 -3.07 0.04 8.15
C HIS A 30 -1.99 -0.30 7.13
N LEU A 31 -1.40 -1.50 7.17
CA LEU A 31 -0.25 -1.78 6.33
C LEU A 31 -0.61 -1.82 4.82
N PRO A 32 -1.44 -2.76 4.32
CA PRO A 32 -1.75 -2.80 2.90
C PRO A 32 -2.74 -1.72 2.48
N ALA A 33 -3.64 -1.27 3.36
CA ALA A 33 -4.69 -0.35 2.96
C ALA A 33 -4.37 1.15 3.16
N LEU A 34 -3.37 1.50 3.97
CA LEU A 34 -2.95 2.90 4.18
C LEU A 34 -1.47 3.11 3.88
N ASN A 35 -0.57 2.42 4.56
CA ASN A 35 0.88 2.68 4.48
C ASN A 35 1.45 2.39 3.09
N ILE A 36 1.08 1.25 2.50
CA ILE A 36 1.58 0.87 1.16
C ILE A 36 1.06 1.84 0.08
N PRO A 37 -0.25 2.16 -0.01
CA PRO A 37 -0.76 3.16 -0.94
C PRO A 37 -0.16 4.56 -0.71
N ASP A 38 0.01 4.98 0.54
CA ASP A 38 0.60 6.26 0.93
C ASP A 38 2.09 6.35 0.56
N LEU A 39 2.76 5.20 0.39
CA LEU A 39 4.11 5.15 -0.16
C LEU A 39 4.11 5.12 -1.69
N LEU A 40 3.40 4.17 -2.30
CA LEU A 40 3.49 3.87 -3.73
C LEU A 40 2.90 4.97 -4.61
N ILE A 41 1.78 5.57 -4.22
CA ILE A 41 1.15 6.62 -5.05
C ILE A 41 2.05 7.85 -5.12
N PRO A 42 2.54 8.42 -4.00
CA PRO A 42 3.48 9.54 -4.04
C PRO A 42 4.81 9.19 -4.72
N LEU A 43 5.25 7.93 -4.65
CA LEU A 43 6.44 7.45 -5.36
C LEU A 43 6.26 7.54 -6.88
N TRP A 44 5.17 7.00 -7.41
CA TRP A 44 4.88 7.03 -8.85
C TRP A 44 4.49 8.43 -9.36
N CYS A 45 3.94 9.28 -8.50
CA CYS A 45 3.71 10.69 -8.79
C CYS A 45 4.98 11.54 -8.67
N GLY A 46 6.04 11.03 -8.03
CA GLY A 46 7.26 11.78 -7.72
C GLY A 46 7.06 12.90 -6.68
N THR A 47 6.02 12.81 -5.85
CA THR A 47 5.68 13.83 -4.86
C THR A 47 6.34 13.58 -3.50
N LEU A 48 6.89 12.38 -3.24
CA LEU A 48 7.64 12.06 -2.02
C LEU A 48 8.72 13.09 -1.69
N LYS A 49 8.88 13.39 -0.40
CA LYS A 49 9.91 14.30 0.11
C LYS A 49 11.21 13.52 0.32
N CYS A 50 12.15 13.67 -0.61
CA CYS A 50 13.51 13.12 -0.49
C CYS A 50 14.52 14.27 -0.61
N PRO A 51 15.06 14.78 0.52
CA PRO A 51 16.03 15.86 0.48
C PRO A 51 17.31 15.41 -0.23
N GLY A 52 17.80 16.21 -1.16
CA GLY A 52 19.05 15.94 -1.90
C GLY A 52 18.87 15.16 -3.21
N GLU A 53 17.68 14.66 -3.53
CA GLU A 53 17.41 13.98 -4.80
C GLU A 53 16.73 14.90 -5.81
N ASN A 54 17.17 14.84 -7.07
CA ASN A 54 16.48 15.48 -8.17
C ASN A 54 15.34 14.58 -8.68
N LYS A 55 14.09 14.95 -8.40
CA LYS A 55 12.86 14.21 -8.78
C LYS A 55 12.68 14.03 -10.28
N ASN A 56 13.39 14.79 -11.11
CA ASN A 56 13.38 14.63 -12.57
C ASN A 56 14.19 13.41 -13.03
N THR A 57 15.05 12.87 -12.16
CA THR A 57 15.86 11.66 -12.44
C THR A 57 15.12 10.36 -12.11
N TRP A 58 13.88 10.46 -11.61
CA TRP A 58 13.10 9.29 -11.22
C TRP A 58 12.34 8.74 -12.42
N ASP A 59 12.91 7.73 -13.06
CA ASP A 59 12.32 7.06 -14.23
C ASP A 59 10.96 6.41 -13.92
N TRP A 60 10.72 6.08 -12.65
CA TRP A 60 9.46 5.51 -12.17
C TRP A 60 8.37 6.54 -11.87
N ALA A 61 8.69 7.84 -11.90
CA ALA A 61 7.75 8.90 -11.56
C ALA A 61 6.87 9.26 -12.77
N VAL A 62 6.08 8.28 -13.24
CA VAL A 62 5.30 8.30 -14.48
C VAL A 62 3.89 8.89 -14.34
N LEU A 63 3.33 8.92 -13.12
CA LEU A 63 2.00 9.45 -12.84
C LEU A 63 2.05 10.96 -12.65
N LYS A 64 2.39 11.71 -13.70
CA LYS A 64 2.48 13.18 -13.68
C LYS A 64 1.59 13.82 -14.73
N GLY A 65 1.15 15.05 -14.44
CA GLY A 65 0.38 15.88 -15.36
C GLY A 65 -0.83 15.15 -15.94
N ARG A 66 -0.93 15.11 -17.26
CA ARG A 66 -2.07 14.52 -17.98
C ARG A 66 -2.21 13.01 -17.73
N THR A 67 -1.11 12.27 -17.63
CA THR A 67 -1.16 10.82 -17.33
C THR A 67 -1.81 10.56 -15.97
N TRP A 68 -1.55 11.42 -14.97
CA TRP A 68 -2.21 11.29 -13.67
C TRP A 68 -3.70 11.59 -13.75
N THR A 69 -4.09 12.68 -14.43
CA THR A 69 -5.50 13.05 -14.63
C THR A 69 -6.29 11.98 -15.40
N ASP A 70 -5.72 11.48 -16.50
CA ASP A 70 -6.35 10.44 -17.33
C ASP A 70 -6.48 9.13 -16.54
N HIS A 71 -5.46 8.78 -15.75
CA HIS A 71 -5.50 7.62 -14.86
C HIS A 71 -6.59 7.77 -13.80
N GLY A 72 -6.71 8.93 -13.16
CA GLY A 72 -7.74 9.18 -12.17
C GLY A 72 -9.16 9.12 -12.73
N CYS A 73 -9.35 9.61 -13.97
CA CYS A 73 -10.59 9.45 -14.70
C CYS A 73 -10.89 7.98 -15.00
N ALA A 74 -9.89 7.19 -15.38
CA ALA A 74 -10.04 5.74 -15.60
C ALA A 74 -10.48 4.99 -14.32
N VAL A 75 -9.93 5.36 -13.16
CA VAL A 75 -10.35 4.82 -11.85
C VAL A 75 -11.83 5.13 -11.59
N ALA A 76 -12.25 6.38 -11.79
CA ALA A 76 -13.64 6.78 -11.60
C ALA A 76 -14.59 6.08 -12.60
N ASN A 77 -14.16 5.90 -13.85
CA ASN A 77 -14.93 5.21 -14.89
C ASN A 77 -15.03 3.69 -14.65
N ALA A 78 -14.23 3.12 -13.76
CA ALA A 78 -14.36 1.72 -13.36
C ALA A 78 -15.57 1.48 -12.42
N HIS A 79 -16.16 2.55 -11.86
CA HIS A 79 -17.26 2.49 -10.90
C HIS A 79 -18.45 1.62 -11.36
N PRO A 80 -18.96 1.69 -12.60
CA PRO A 80 -20.11 0.89 -13.02
C PRO A 80 -19.84 -0.62 -13.04
N TYR A 81 -18.57 -1.03 -13.09
CA TYR A 81 -18.15 -2.43 -13.14
C TYR A 81 -17.88 -3.01 -11.74
N LEU A 82 -17.91 -2.18 -10.70
CA LEU A 82 -17.73 -2.62 -9.32
C LEU A 82 -19.08 -3.05 -8.75
N LEU A 83 -19.15 -4.27 -8.24
CA LEU A 83 -20.34 -4.74 -7.56
C LEU A 83 -20.56 -3.92 -6.30
N THR A 84 -21.80 -3.46 -6.10
CA THR A 84 -22.23 -2.73 -4.89
C THR A 84 -21.90 -3.48 -3.60
N SER A 85 -21.76 -4.81 -3.64
CA SER A 85 -21.36 -5.65 -2.50
C SER A 85 -19.93 -5.41 -2.00
N PHE A 86 -19.04 -4.82 -2.81
CA PHE A 86 -17.68 -4.46 -2.40
C PHE A 86 -17.59 -3.13 -1.65
N GLY A 87 -18.73 -2.46 -1.41
CA GLY A 87 -18.80 -1.22 -0.64
C GLY A 87 -18.65 0.04 -1.51
N CYS A 88 -17.92 1.05 -0.99
CA CYS A 88 -17.78 2.33 -1.69
C CYS A 88 -16.77 2.19 -2.82
N ALA A 89 -17.20 2.44 -4.05
CA ALA A 89 -16.30 2.51 -5.19
C ALA A 89 -15.26 3.63 -5.02
N PRO A 90 -14.03 3.43 -5.53
CA PRO A 90 -12.97 4.41 -5.46
C PRO A 90 -13.34 5.66 -6.25
N CYS A 91 -13.35 6.81 -5.59
CA CYS A 91 -13.44 8.09 -6.28
C CYS A 91 -12.15 8.37 -7.07
N ASN A 92 -12.20 9.40 -7.92
CA ASN A 92 -11.03 9.87 -8.66
C ASN A 92 -9.87 10.20 -7.69
N PRO A 93 -8.74 9.45 -7.73
CA PRO A 93 -7.63 9.68 -6.84
C PRO A 93 -6.97 11.05 -7.03
N THR A 94 -7.04 11.64 -8.23
CA THR A 94 -6.45 12.96 -8.48
C THR A 94 -7.14 14.09 -7.72
N GLU A 95 -8.43 13.90 -7.40
CA GLU A 95 -9.27 14.91 -6.77
C GLU A 95 -9.41 14.70 -5.26
N LYS A 96 -9.31 13.45 -4.80
CA LYS A 96 -9.74 13.07 -3.43
C LYS A 96 -8.62 12.55 -2.52
N ILE A 97 -7.46 12.14 -3.03
CA ILE A 97 -6.40 11.56 -2.17
C ILE A 97 -6.00 12.50 -1.03
N SER A 98 -5.94 13.81 -1.28
CA SER A 98 -5.57 14.82 -0.30
C SER A 98 -6.68 15.20 0.69
N SER A 99 -7.94 14.81 0.46
CA SER A 99 -9.11 15.22 1.26
C SER A 99 -9.76 14.08 2.06
N GLY A 100 -9.16 12.89 2.05
CA GLY A 100 -9.59 11.73 2.85
C GLY A 100 -10.11 10.59 2.00
N TYR A 101 -9.19 9.86 1.37
CA TYR A 101 -9.49 8.60 0.68
C TYR A 101 -9.70 7.48 1.71
N LYS A 102 -10.81 6.73 1.60
CA LYS A 102 -11.12 5.69 2.58
C LYS A 102 -10.22 4.46 2.36
N VAL A 103 -9.94 3.74 3.44
CA VAL A 103 -9.25 2.43 3.45
C VAL A 103 -9.81 1.49 2.37
N ILE A 104 -11.14 1.37 2.27
CA ILE A 104 -11.78 0.51 1.27
C ILE A 104 -11.57 0.99 -0.18
N GLU A 105 -11.53 2.30 -0.39
CA GLU A 105 -11.26 2.87 -1.71
C GLU A 105 -9.80 2.55 -2.12
N TYR A 106 -8.83 2.67 -1.20
CA TYR A 106 -7.45 2.27 -1.47
C TYR A 106 -7.32 0.79 -1.78
N MET A 107 -8.02 -0.08 -1.04
CA MET A 107 -7.98 -1.52 -1.27
C MET A 107 -8.48 -1.89 -2.67
N ILE A 108 -9.61 -1.29 -3.09
CA ILE A 108 -10.16 -1.54 -4.43
C ILE A 108 -9.26 -0.92 -5.50
N TYR A 109 -8.79 0.32 -5.28
CA TYR A 109 -7.94 1.00 -6.25
C TYR A 109 -6.63 0.26 -6.50
N ILE A 110 -5.86 -0.05 -5.45
CA ILE A 110 -4.54 -0.64 -5.57
C ILE A 110 -4.63 -2.13 -5.92
N TYR A 111 -5.39 -2.93 -5.16
CA TYR A 111 -5.32 -4.38 -5.26
C TYR A 111 -6.32 -4.98 -6.25
N ALA A 112 -7.50 -4.36 -6.45
CA ALA A 112 -8.49 -4.87 -7.42
C ALA A 112 -8.31 -4.27 -8.83
N LEU A 113 -8.18 -2.94 -8.94
CA LEU A 113 -8.09 -2.24 -10.23
C LEU A 113 -6.65 -2.04 -10.70
N GLY A 114 -5.70 -1.86 -9.76
CA GLY A 114 -4.33 -1.46 -10.06
C GLY A 114 -3.59 -2.39 -11.01
N LEU A 115 -3.83 -3.70 -10.98
CA LEU A 115 -3.19 -4.66 -11.89
C LEU A 115 -3.41 -4.28 -13.36
N GLY A 116 -4.64 -3.89 -13.72
CA GLY A 116 -4.98 -3.45 -15.07
C GLY A 116 -4.63 -1.98 -15.30
N LEU A 117 -4.93 -1.10 -14.33
CA LEU A 117 -4.78 0.35 -14.51
C LEU A 117 -3.32 0.81 -14.52
N PHE A 118 -2.40 0.08 -13.90
CA PHE A 118 -0.96 0.39 -13.95
C PHE A 118 -0.24 -0.34 -15.09
N TYR A 119 -0.89 -1.28 -15.78
CA TYR A 119 -0.31 -1.98 -16.91
C TYR A 119 -0.12 -1.02 -18.10
N GLY A 120 1.10 -0.95 -18.63
CA GLY A 120 1.46 -0.02 -19.71
C GLY A 120 1.72 1.42 -19.24
N ILE A 121 1.41 1.76 -17.98
CA ILE A 121 1.83 3.03 -17.36
C ILE A 121 3.16 2.85 -16.63
N LEU A 122 3.27 1.80 -15.81
CA LEU A 122 4.54 1.38 -15.22
C LEU A 122 5.35 0.59 -16.25
N ASP A 123 6.67 0.71 -16.18
CA ASP A 123 7.57 -0.16 -16.92
C ASP A 123 7.44 -1.61 -16.44
N LEU A 124 7.72 -2.55 -17.34
CA LEU A 124 7.48 -3.97 -17.12
C LEU A 124 8.13 -4.53 -15.83
N PRO A 125 9.39 -4.19 -15.47
CA PRO A 125 9.98 -4.62 -14.20
C PRO A 125 9.19 -4.15 -12.98
N ARG A 126 8.80 -2.87 -12.92
CA ARG A 126 8.09 -2.30 -11.77
C ARG A 126 6.65 -2.79 -11.69
N TRP A 127 5.99 -2.96 -12.84
CA TRP A 127 4.67 -3.58 -12.88
C TRP A 127 4.69 -5.04 -12.40
N ARG A 128 5.69 -5.84 -12.82
CA ARG A 128 5.84 -7.22 -12.32
C ARG A 128 6.10 -7.26 -10.81
N ASN A 129 6.94 -6.35 -10.31
CA ASN A 129 7.15 -6.22 -8.88
C ASN A 129 5.81 -5.92 -8.16
N PHE A 130 5.06 -4.93 -8.65
CA PHE A 130 3.74 -4.59 -8.12
C PHE A 130 2.76 -5.79 -8.13
N CYS A 131 2.76 -6.62 -9.18
CA CYS A 131 1.95 -7.83 -9.24
C CYS A 131 2.26 -8.83 -8.12
N LYS A 132 3.53 -8.95 -7.68
CA LYS A 132 3.91 -9.82 -6.55
C LYS A 132 3.34 -9.33 -5.22
N LEU A 133 3.37 -8.01 -5.02
CA LEU A 133 2.72 -7.39 -3.87
C LEU A 133 1.23 -7.68 -3.86
N VAL A 134 0.53 -7.42 -4.97
CA VAL A 134 -0.92 -7.68 -5.07
C VAL A 134 -1.23 -9.15 -4.81
N TYR A 135 -0.45 -10.07 -5.37
CA TYR A 135 -0.61 -11.50 -5.14
C TYR A 135 -0.46 -11.88 -3.67
N GLY A 136 0.60 -11.39 -3.00
CA GLY A 136 0.83 -11.63 -1.58
C GLY A 136 -0.29 -11.07 -0.70
N VAL A 137 -0.72 -9.82 -0.96
CA VAL A 137 -1.79 -9.15 -0.24
C VAL A 137 -3.13 -9.86 -0.44
N HIS A 138 -3.45 -10.29 -1.66
CA HIS A 138 -4.67 -11.04 -1.92
C HIS A 138 -4.75 -12.34 -1.12
N ILE A 139 -3.63 -13.06 -0.97
CA ILE A 139 -3.60 -14.30 -0.20
C ILE A 139 -3.81 -14.03 1.29
N ILE A 140 -3.07 -13.08 1.88
CA ILE A 140 -3.17 -12.80 3.32
C ILE A 140 -4.53 -12.20 3.73
N CYS A 141 -5.25 -11.59 2.78
CA CYS A 141 -6.60 -11.05 3.00
C CYS A 141 -7.71 -12.10 2.82
N GLN A 142 -7.40 -13.36 2.49
CA GLN A 142 -8.42 -14.40 2.33
C GLN A 142 -9.02 -14.81 3.67
N TRP A 143 -10.33 -15.08 3.66
CA TRP A 143 -11.04 -15.57 4.84
C TRP A 143 -10.58 -16.96 5.30
N LYS A 144 -10.17 -17.81 4.37
CA LYS A 144 -9.54 -19.10 4.63
C LYS A 144 -8.23 -19.16 3.88
N ILE A 145 -7.16 -19.49 4.59
CA ILE A 145 -5.82 -19.60 4.05
C ILE A 145 -5.20 -20.94 4.47
N THR A 146 -4.54 -21.60 3.52
CA THR A 146 -3.78 -22.83 3.76
C THR A 146 -2.32 -22.52 4.06
N THR A 147 -1.60 -23.42 4.74
CA THR A 147 -0.17 -23.25 5.02
C THR A 147 0.65 -23.04 3.75
N ALA A 148 0.34 -23.78 2.68
CA ALA A 148 1.01 -23.62 1.39
C ALA A 148 0.80 -22.23 0.77
N GLN A 149 -0.39 -21.65 0.94
CA GLN A 149 -0.67 -20.29 0.50
C GLN A 149 0.07 -19.26 1.36
N VAL A 150 0.16 -19.46 2.68
CA VAL A 150 0.97 -18.60 3.56
C VAL A 150 2.43 -18.59 3.09
N GLU A 151 3.01 -19.76 2.81
CA GLU A 151 4.38 -19.87 2.30
C GLU A 151 4.55 -19.18 0.93
N ALA A 152 3.57 -19.33 0.03
CA ALA A 152 3.59 -18.67 -1.27
C ALA A 152 3.50 -17.15 -1.14
N ALA A 153 2.63 -16.64 -0.27
CA ALA A 153 2.49 -15.21 0.01
C ALA A 153 3.78 -14.65 0.63
N HIS A 154 4.35 -15.37 1.60
CA HIS A 154 5.61 -14.98 2.23
C HIS A 154 6.74 -14.86 1.19
N LYS A 155 6.91 -15.88 0.33
CA LYS A 155 7.91 -15.85 -0.76
C LYS A 155 7.67 -14.69 -1.72
N ALA A 156 6.41 -14.42 -2.08
CA ALA A 156 6.06 -13.33 -2.99
C ALA A 156 6.35 -11.95 -2.38
N LEU A 157 6.02 -11.75 -1.09
CA LEU A 157 6.23 -10.48 -0.39
C LEU A 157 7.72 -10.21 -0.12
N VAL A 158 8.49 -11.23 0.27
CA VAL A 158 9.95 -11.12 0.44
C VAL A 158 10.62 -10.80 -0.90
N SER A 159 10.22 -11.47 -1.98
CA SER A 159 10.74 -11.16 -3.31
C SER A 159 10.34 -9.77 -3.78
N TRP A 160 9.15 -9.29 -3.41
CA TRP A 160 8.72 -7.93 -3.72
C TRP A 160 9.56 -6.88 -2.99
N GLU A 161 9.86 -7.10 -1.70
CA GLU A 161 10.70 -6.19 -0.91
C GLU A 161 12.11 -6.09 -1.47
N ASP A 162 12.75 -7.22 -1.78
CA ASP A 162 14.08 -7.28 -2.38
C ASP A 162 14.10 -6.56 -3.75
N GLU A 163 13.14 -6.84 -4.63
CA GLU A 163 13.05 -6.16 -5.92
C GLU A 163 12.71 -4.67 -5.79
N TYR A 164 11.90 -4.29 -4.80
CA TYR A 164 11.59 -2.90 -4.51
C TYR A 164 12.85 -2.12 -4.16
N GLU A 165 13.72 -2.71 -3.33
CA GLU A 165 14.99 -2.12 -2.93
C GLU A 165 15.88 -1.82 -4.15
N HIS A 166 15.97 -2.78 -5.08
CA HIS A 166 16.76 -2.61 -6.31
C HIS A 166 16.13 -1.62 -7.30
N LEU A 167 14.80 -1.62 -7.44
CA LEU A 167 14.08 -0.82 -8.45
C LEU A 167 13.91 0.66 -8.07
N TYR A 168 13.75 0.96 -6.77
CA TYR A 168 13.44 2.32 -6.28
C TYR A 168 14.56 2.88 -5.39
N TYR A 169 14.92 2.17 -4.32
CA TYR A 169 15.88 2.65 -3.33
C TYR A 169 17.32 2.71 -3.87
N GLN A 170 17.73 1.69 -4.63
CA GLN A 170 19.06 1.54 -5.23
C GLN A 170 20.20 1.63 -4.20
N HIS A 171 19.96 1.29 -2.93
CA HIS A 171 20.92 1.37 -1.82
C HIS A 171 21.54 2.76 -1.63
N LYS A 172 20.80 3.83 -1.94
CA LYS A 172 21.28 5.22 -1.79
C LYS A 172 20.74 5.84 -0.52
N GLU A 173 21.63 6.35 0.34
CA GLU A 173 21.25 7.01 1.60
C GLU A 173 20.27 8.18 1.39
N SER A 174 20.42 8.92 0.30
CA SER A 174 19.52 10.03 -0.08
C SER A 174 18.06 9.59 -0.33
N ARG A 175 17.84 8.28 -0.52
CA ARG A 175 16.54 7.66 -0.85
C ARG A 175 15.94 6.85 0.28
N ILE A 176 16.51 6.89 1.49
CA ILE A 176 15.93 6.24 2.68
C ILE A 176 14.44 6.60 2.87
N PRO A 177 13.98 7.83 2.60
CA PRO A 177 12.55 8.16 2.69
C PRO A 177 11.63 7.40 1.69
N LEU A 178 12.18 6.63 0.76
CA LEU A 178 11.40 5.76 -0.14
C LEU A 178 11.08 4.39 0.49
N VAL A 179 11.77 3.96 1.54
CA VAL A 179 11.54 2.65 2.18
C VAL A 179 10.64 2.80 3.41
N CYS A 180 10.72 3.94 4.08
CA CYS A 180 9.86 4.27 5.20
C CYS A 180 8.82 5.30 4.76
N PRO A 181 7.50 4.99 4.75
CA PRO A 181 6.53 6.07 4.82
C PRO A 181 6.88 6.91 6.05
N PRO A 182 6.95 8.25 5.95
CA PRO A 182 7.19 9.05 7.12
C PRO A 182 6.12 8.67 8.15
N LEU A 183 6.55 8.28 9.34
CA LEU A 183 5.72 8.27 10.54
C LEU A 183 5.38 9.73 10.85
N THR A 184 4.60 10.39 9.99
CA THR A 184 4.08 11.72 10.25
C THR A 184 2.92 11.57 11.23
N GLN A 185 3.26 11.70 12.51
CA GLN A 185 2.43 12.46 13.44
C GLN A 185 2.68 13.95 13.21
#